data_AF-A0A4C1Y696-F1
#
_entry.id   AF-A0A4C1Y696-F1
#
_cell.length_a   1.000
_cell.length_b   1.000
_cell.length_c   1.000
_cell.angle_alpha   90.00
_cell.angle_beta   90.00
_cell.angle_gamma   90.00
#
_symmetry.space_group_name_H-M   'P 1'
#
loop_
_entity.id
_entity.type
_entity.pdbx_description
1 polymer ?
#
loop_
_entity_poly.entity_id
_entity_poly.type
_entity_poly.pdbx_seq_one_letter_code
_entity_poly.pdbx_strand_id
1 'polypeptide(L)'
;MTNINCQSLSAHATDIETDTVIPRSDYLVLTETWMRDTCEPHPIKNYECISRKNNRTNSDTNAAGGVAIYRRLSSISTGKVIDVAVTDTARVIKTCGDLCLAEVTCFTADTTFKFVLGAVYIHPGSSVQDIGMLLHQALLPYVHNSQYVPPFLQVDPNMPILLCGDFNQNVKSDDKFLKFIKDTFNLDCVSDMSKSTTLKEQPLT
;
A
#
# COMPACT_ATOMS: atom_id res chain seq x y z
N MET A 1 2.80 10.43 -7.89
CA MET A 1 2.04 9.33 -7.26
C MET A 1 0.90 9.97 -6.48
N THR A 2 -0.28 9.35 -6.51
CA THR A 2 -1.44 9.76 -5.70
C THR A 2 -1.90 8.57 -4.86
N ASN A 3 -2.17 8.79 -3.57
CA ASN A 3 -2.79 7.80 -2.69
C ASN A 3 -4.24 8.18 -2.39
N ILE A 4 -5.15 7.20 -2.50
CA ILE A 4 -6.60 7.40 -2.34
C ILE A 4 -7.21 6.20 -1.60
N ASN A 5 -8.06 6.47 -0.62
CA ASN A 5 -9.03 5.51 -0.13
C ASN A 5 -10.30 5.63 -0.99
N CYS A 6 -10.60 4.58 -1.76
CA CYS A 6 -11.63 4.61 -2.79
C CYS A 6 -13.03 4.29 -2.26
N GLN A 7 -13.15 3.61 -1.11
CA GLN A 7 -14.42 3.06 -0.61
C GLN A 7 -15.26 2.37 -1.70
N SER A 8 -14.65 1.47 -2.46
CA SER A 8 -15.13 0.84 -3.71
C SER A 8 -14.58 1.46 -4.99
N LEU A 9 -13.56 0.82 -5.55
CA LEU A 9 -13.01 1.25 -6.84
C LEU A 9 -14.04 1.16 -7.96
N SER A 10 -14.88 0.11 -7.98
CA SER A 10 -15.89 -0.04 -9.04
C SER A 10 -16.96 1.05 -9.02
N ALA A 11 -17.25 1.63 -7.85
CA ALA A 11 -18.22 2.71 -7.74
C ALA A 11 -17.62 4.06 -8.13
N HIS A 12 -16.32 4.26 -7.89
CA HIS A 12 -15.65 5.56 -7.99
C HIS A 12 -14.56 5.65 -9.08
N ALA A 13 -14.43 4.63 -9.93
CA ALA A 13 -13.46 4.63 -11.03
C ALA A 13 -13.67 5.81 -11.99
N THR A 14 -14.91 6.16 -12.32
CA THR A 14 -15.22 7.30 -13.18
C THR A 14 -14.78 8.63 -12.56
N ASP A 15 -14.91 8.80 -11.24
CA ASP A 15 -14.45 9.99 -10.53
C ASP A 15 -12.92 10.11 -10.63
N ILE A 16 -12.21 9.00 -10.42
CA ILE A 16 -10.74 8.91 -10.59
C ILE A 16 -10.33 9.29 -12.01
N GLU A 17 -11.04 8.79 -13.03
CA GLU A 17 -10.71 8.99 -14.44
C GLU A 17 -11.01 10.41 -14.96
N THR A 18 -12.05 11.05 -14.41
CA THR A 18 -12.51 12.36 -14.86
C THR A 18 -11.97 13.52 -14.02
N ASP A 19 -11.35 13.23 -12.88
CA ASP A 19 -10.68 14.23 -12.06
C ASP A 19 -9.54 14.94 -12.82
N THR A 20 -9.31 16.20 -12.48
CA THR A 20 -8.33 17.04 -13.18
C THR A 20 -6.88 16.83 -12.73
N VAL A 21 -6.66 16.17 -11.59
CA VAL A 21 -5.37 15.99 -10.93
C VAL A 21 -4.97 14.52 -10.88
N ILE A 22 -5.86 13.62 -10.46
CA ILE A 22 -5.57 12.20 -10.20
C ILE A 22 -4.96 11.50 -11.44
N PRO A 23 -5.53 11.61 -12.66
CA PRO A 23 -4.99 10.96 -13.86
C PRO A 23 -3.61 11.45 -14.32
N ARG A 24 -3.05 12.50 -13.68
CA ARG A 24 -1.72 13.02 -14.02
C ARG A 24 -0.62 12.24 -13.32
N SER A 25 -0.92 11.47 -12.28
CA SER A 25 0.06 10.70 -11.51
C SER A 25 0.54 9.46 -12.25
N ASP A 26 1.85 9.17 -12.21
CA ASP A 26 2.39 7.93 -12.79
C ASP A 26 1.97 6.67 -12.02
N TYR A 27 1.64 6.81 -10.75
CA TYR A 27 1.18 5.72 -9.89
C TYR A 27 -0.02 6.14 -9.06
N LEU A 28 -1.01 5.27 -8.99
CA LEU A 28 -2.11 5.34 -8.04
C LEU A 28 -1.93 4.25 -6.99
N VAL A 29 -1.99 4.63 -5.72
CA VAL A 29 -1.98 3.71 -4.58
C VAL A 29 -3.36 3.75 -3.96
N LEU A 30 -4.13 2.70 -4.17
CA LEU A 30 -5.54 2.64 -3.83
C LEU A 30 -5.76 1.72 -2.62
N THR A 31 -6.60 2.18 -1.70
CA THR A 31 -7.06 1.43 -0.52
C THR A 31 -8.57 1.34 -0.53
N GLU A 32 -9.13 0.35 0.17
CA GLU A 32 -10.56 0.01 0.10
C GLU A 32 -11.06 -0.15 -1.35
N THR A 33 -10.31 -0.90 -2.15
CA THR A 33 -10.66 -1.15 -3.55
C THR A 33 -11.92 -1.99 -3.71
N TRP A 34 -12.22 -2.80 -2.71
CA TRP A 34 -13.31 -3.79 -2.67
C TRP A 34 -13.27 -4.79 -3.83
N MET A 35 -12.08 -5.02 -4.37
CA MET A 35 -11.85 -6.06 -5.36
C MET A 35 -11.67 -7.41 -4.67
N ARG A 36 -12.23 -8.46 -5.28
CA ARG A 36 -12.02 -9.85 -4.85
C ARG A 36 -10.71 -10.36 -5.43
N ASP A 37 -9.94 -11.13 -4.67
CA ASP A 37 -8.69 -11.71 -5.19
C ASP A 37 -8.95 -12.62 -6.41
N THR A 38 -10.14 -13.23 -6.50
CA THR A 38 -10.56 -14.14 -7.57
C THR A 38 -11.03 -13.47 -8.87
N CYS A 39 -11.34 -12.16 -8.86
CA CYS A 39 -11.80 -11.46 -10.05
C CYS A 39 -10.66 -10.74 -10.76
N GLU A 40 -10.83 -10.44 -12.05
CA GLU A 40 -9.91 -9.55 -12.77
C GLU A 40 -9.85 -8.17 -12.07
N PRO A 41 -8.69 -7.48 -12.11
CA PRO A 41 -8.58 -6.12 -11.60
C PRO A 41 -9.58 -5.19 -12.30
N HIS A 42 -10.20 -4.29 -11.54
CA HIS A 42 -11.05 -3.27 -12.13
C HIS A 42 -10.23 -2.36 -13.06
N PRO A 43 -10.63 -2.13 -14.32
CA PRO A 43 -9.86 -1.30 -15.22
C PRO A 43 -9.92 0.18 -14.80
N ILE A 44 -8.82 0.90 -15.01
CA ILE A 44 -8.77 2.37 -14.92
C ILE A 44 -8.10 2.85 -16.20
N LYS A 45 -8.76 3.78 -16.92
CA LYS A 45 -8.29 4.29 -18.21
C LYS A 45 -6.86 4.81 -18.13
N ASN A 46 -6.00 4.31 -19.03
CA ASN A 46 -4.56 4.62 -19.13
C ASN A 46 -3.69 4.09 -17.98
N TYR A 47 -4.19 3.19 -17.15
CA TYR A 47 -3.42 2.53 -16.10
C TYR A 47 -3.49 1.01 -16.24
N GLU A 48 -2.45 0.34 -15.76
CA GLU A 48 -2.44 -1.09 -15.52
C GLU A 48 -2.30 -1.37 -14.02
N CYS A 49 -2.98 -2.42 -13.53
CA CYS A 49 -2.82 -2.89 -12.16
C CYS A 49 -1.54 -3.72 -12.03
N ILE A 50 -0.57 -3.26 -11.23
CA ILE A 50 0.71 -3.92 -11.03
C ILE A 50 0.64 -4.97 -9.92
N SER A 51 -0.02 -4.62 -8.82
CA SER A 51 -0.06 -5.43 -7.61
C SER A 51 -1.34 -5.11 -6.85
N ARG A 52 -1.99 -6.13 -6.29
CA ARG A 52 -3.23 -5.96 -5.51
C ARG A 52 -3.36 -7.07 -4.50
N LYS A 53 -4.09 -6.80 -3.42
CA LYS A 53 -4.39 -7.82 -2.41
C LYS A 53 -5.64 -7.49 -1.62
N ASN A 54 -6.44 -8.50 -1.34
CA ASN A 54 -7.51 -8.48 -0.35
C ASN A 54 -7.37 -9.70 0.56
N ASN A 55 -6.78 -9.50 1.73
CA ASN A 55 -6.40 -10.54 2.68
C ASN A 55 -7.59 -11.13 3.45
N ARG A 56 -8.81 -10.55 3.32
CA ARG A 56 -9.99 -11.12 3.97
C ARG A 56 -10.24 -12.54 3.50
N THR A 57 -10.35 -13.46 4.47
CA THR A 57 -10.60 -14.90 4.25
C THR A 57 -11.95 -15.16 3.57
N ASN A 58 -12.86 -14.19 3.61
CA ASN A 58 -14.16 -14.22 2.98
C ASN A 58 -14.30 -13.15 1.89
N SER A 59 -13.20 -12.68 1.28
CA SER A 59 -13.26 -11.61 0.26
C SER A 59 -14.26 -11.89 -0.86
N ASP A 60 -14.47 -13.18 -1.20
CA ASP A 60 -15.48 -13.59 -2.18
C ASP A 60 -16.94 -13.28 -1.78
N THR A 61 -17.24 -13.22 -0.48
CA THR A 61 -18.57 -12.91 0.08
C THR A 61 -18.64 -11.54 0.78
N ASN A 62 -17.51 -10.97 1.18
CA ASN A 62 -17.38 -9.62 1.73
C ASN A 62 -16.08 -8.99 1.24
N ALA A 63 -16.17 -8.22 0.16
CA ALA A 63 -15.01 -7.61 -0.46
C ALA A 63 -14.50 -6.35 0.28
N ALA A 64 -15.16 -5.89 1.36
CA ALA A 64 -14.77 -4.66 2.04
C ALA A 64 -13.29 -4.68 2.49
N GLY A 65 -12.52 -3.67 2.06
CA GLY A 65 -11.06 -3.60 2.19
C GLY A 65 -10.33 -3.73 0.85
N GLY A 66 -9.13 -4.29 0.88
CA GLY A 66 -8.28 -4.53 -0.28
C GLY A 66 -7.50 -3.30 -0.75
N VAL A 67 -6.31 -3.56 -1.30
CA VAL A 67 -5.37 -2.55 -1.81
C VAL A 67 -4.93 -2.85 -3.23
N ALA A 68 -4.53 -1.82 -3.97
CA ALA A 68 -3.96 -1.96 -5.30
C ALA A 68 -2.97 -0.85 -5.66
N ILE A 69 -2.00 -1.19 -6.49
CA ILE A 69 -1.04 -0.29 -7.11
C ILE A 69 -1.30 -0.31 -8.61
N TYR A 70 -1.63 0.85 -9.18
CA TYR A 70 -1.77 1.04 -10.61
C TYR A 70 -0.63 1.90 -11.15
N ARG A 71 -0.06 1.53 -12.30
CA ARG A 71 0.92 2.33 -13.04
C ARG A 71 0.29 2.90 -14.29
N ARG A 72 0.56 4.16 -14.59
CA ARG A 72 0.16 4.80 -15.83
C ARG A 72 0.91 4.16 -17.01
N LEU A 73 0.20 3.81 -18.07
CA LEU A 73 0.75 3.16 -19.25
C LEU A 73 1.80 4.04 -19.97
N SER A 74 1.66 5.36 -19.90
CA SER A 74 2.62 6.31 -20.46
C SER A 74 3.80 6.62 -19.54
N SER A 75 3.86 6.05 -18.33
CA SER A 75 4.99 6.25 -17.44
C SER A 75 6.26 5.65 -18.05
N ILE A 76 7.38 6.36 -17.92
CA ILE A 76 8.69 5.85 -18.32
C ILE A 76 9.22 4.79 -17.35
N SER A 77 8.67 4.73 -16.12
CA SER A 77 9.05 3.74 -15.13
C SER A 77 8.40 2.37 -15.40
N THR A 78 9.02 1.32 -14.87
CA THR A 78 8.42 -0.02 -14.84
C THR A 78 8.01 -0.39 -13.42
N GLY A 79 7.05 -1.31 -13.31
CA GLY A 79 6.60 -1.86 -12.03
C GLY A 79 6.55 -3.38 -12.11
N LYS A 80 7.13 -4.06 -11.12
CA LYS A 80 7.08 -5.52 -10.98
C LYS A 80 6.45 -5.87 -9.64
N VAL A 81 5.47 -6.77 -9.64
CA VAL A 81 4.88 -7.30 -8.40
C VAL A 81 5.95 -7.93 -7.51
N ILE A 82 5.85 -7.70 -6.21
CA ILE A 82 6.60 -8.43 -5.18
C ILE A 82 5.61 -9.35 -4.48
N ASP A 83 5.74 -10.65 -4.73
CA ASP A 83 4.92 -11.66 -4.07
C ASP A 83 5.41 -11.88 -2.64
N VAL A 84 4.62 -11.42 -1.67
CA VAL A 84 4.87 -11.67 -0.25
C VAL A 84 4.25 -13.02 0.12
N ALA A 85 5.08 -14.03 0.35
CA ALA A 85 4.65 -15.33 0.85
C ALA A 85 4.27 -15.24 2.35
N VAL A 86 3.04 -14.82 2.62
CA VAL A 86 2.47 -14.82 3.98
C VAL A 86 2.09 -16.26 4.35
N THR A 87 2.89 -16.93 5.19
CA THR A 87 2.70 -18.35 5.58
C THR A 87 1.44 -18.57 6.43
N ASP A 88 0.91 -19.80 6.50
CA ASP A 88 -0.37 -20.10 7.17
C ASP A 88 -0.39 -19.82 8.70
N THR A 89 0.76 -19.75 9.37
CA THR A 89 0.88 -19.29 10.77
C THR A 89 0.44 -17.82 10.93
N ALA A 90 0.33 -17.07 9.83
CA ALA A 90 -0.06 -15.66 9.73
C ALA A 90 -1.58 -15.45 9.55
N ARG A 91 -2.43 -16.43 9.87
CA ARG A 91 -3.89 -16.31 9.72
C ARG A 91 -4.49 -15.14 10.53
N VAL A 92 -3.84 -14.72 11.62
CA VAL A 92 -4.19 -13.52 12.42
C VAL A 92 -3.82 -12.21 11.69
N ILE A 93 -2.77 -12.21 10.88
CA ILE A 93 -2.29 -11.04 10.14
C ILE A 93 -3.21 -10.72 8.96
N LYS A 94 -3.87 -11.74 8.38
CA LYS A 94 -4.89 -11.57 7.34
C LYS A 94 -6.09 -10.74 7.80
N THR A 95 -6.35 -10.63 9.10
CA THR A 95 -7.45 -9.80 9.65
C THR A 95 -7.00 -8.42 10.11
N CYS A 96 -5.68 -8.13 10.14
CA CYS A 96 -5.13 -6.84 10.54
C CYS A 96 -5.19 -5.82 9.39
N GLY A 97 -4.99 -6.28 8.15
CA GLY A 97 -4.99 -5.38 7.02
C GLY A 97 -4.65 -6.04 5.69
N ASP A 98 -4.74 -5.21 4.66
CA ASP A 98 -4.45 -5.52 3.27
C ASP A 98 -3.17 -4.81 2.87
N LEU A 99 -2.24 -5.56 2.27
CA LEU A 99 -0.94 -5.03 1.86
C LEU A 99 -0.51 -5.66 0.54
N CYS A 100 -0.05 -4.84 -0.40
CA CYS A 100 0.63 -5.30 -1.60
C CYS A 100 1.87 -4.44 -1.89
N LEU A 101 2.88 -5.05 -2.50
CA LEU A 101 4.16 -4.40 -2.82
C LEU A 101 4.45 -4.51 -4.31
N ALA A 102 5.21 -3.55 -4.83
CA ALA A 102 5.81 -3.59 -6.16
C ALA A 102 7.22 -2.97 -6.13
N GLU A 103 8.16 -3.57 -6.87
CA GLU A 103 9.43 -2.93 -7.19
C GLU A 103 9.19 -1.98 -8.35
N VAL A 104 9.51 -0.70 -8.15
CA VAL A 104 9.44 0.33 -9.17
C VAL A 104 10.85 0.66 -9.62
N THR A 105 11.08 0.63 -10.94
CA THR A 105 12.31 1.12 -11.55
C THR A 105 12.02 2.39 -12.33
N CYS A 106 12.63 3.49 -11.90
CA CYS A 106 12.59 4.78 -12.58
C CYS A 106 13.83 4.96 -13.46
N PHE A 107 13.62 5.50 -14.65
CA PHE A 107 14.69 5.78 -15.61
C PHE A 107 14.79 7.29 -15.79
N THR A 108 15.98 7.84 -15.59
CA THR A 108 16.34 9.21 -15.99
C THR A 108 17.41 9.12 -17.08
N ALA A 109 17.74 10.25 -17.72
CA ALA A 109 18.75 10.25 -18.78
C ALA A 109 20.10 9.65 -18.33
N ASP A 110 20.47 9.87 -17.06
CA ASP A 110 21.81 9.54 -16.56
C ASP A 110 21.81 8.49 -15.45
N THR A 111 20.64 8.16 -14.88
CA THR A 111 20.55 7.24 -13.73
C THR A 111 19.32 6.35 -13.78
N THR A 112 19.47 5.13 -13.26
CA THR A 112 18.35 4.24 -12.94
C THR A 112 18.23 4.17 -11.42
N PHE A 113 17.02 4.34 -10.91
CA PHE A 113 16.73 4.28 -9.48
C PHE A 113 15.62 3.29 -9.21
N LYS A 114 15.78 2.47 -8.18
CA LYS A 114 14.79 1.46 -7.77
C LYS A 114 14.29 1.74 -6.37
N PHE A 115 13.01 1.46 -6.12
CA PHE A 115 12.42 1.51 -4.79
C PHE A 115 11.25 0.53 -4.67
N VAL A 116 10.92 0.14 -3.44
CA VAL A 116 9.70 -0.60 -3.12
C VAL A 116 8.55 0.38 -2.91
N LEU A 117 7.47 0.21 -3.65
CA LEU A 117 6.19 0.88 -3.42
C LEU A 117 5.22 -0.07 -2.74
N GLY A 118 4.69 0.31 -1.58
CA GLY A 118 3.67 -0.46 -0.86
C GLY A 118 2.34 0.27 -0.76
N ALA A 119 1.26 -0.45 -1.02
CA ALA A 119 -0.11 -0.05 -0.69
C ALA A 119 -0.53 -0.74 0.61
N VAL A 120 -0.99 0.04 1.60
CA VAL A 120 -1.35 -0.48 2.93
C VAL A 120 -2.74 -0.01 3.33
N TYR A 121 -3.61 -0.94 3.72
CA TYR A 121 -4.88 -0.63 4.38
C TYR A 121 -4.95 -1.42 5.68
N ILE A 122 -4.91 -0.73 6.81
CA ILE A 122 -5.05 -1.35 8.13
C ILE A 122 -6.52 -1.32 8.54
N HIS A 123 -7.07 -2.45 8.95
CA HIS A 123 -8.46 -2.51 9.38
C HIS A 123 -8.64 -1.77 10.72
N PRO A 124 -9.75 -1.04 10.92
CA PRO A 124 -9.99 -0.29 12.15
C PRO A 124 -9.87 -1.17 13.41
N GLY A 125 -9.25 -0.62 14.46
CA GLY A 125 -9.09 -1.30 15.75
C GLY A 125 -7.90 -2.26 15.85
N SER A 126 -7.10 -2.41 14.78
CA SER A 126 -5.89 -3.23 14.80
C SER A 126 -4.85 -2.69 15.79
N SER A 127 -4.21 -3.59 16.55
CA SER A 127 -3.17 -3.22 17.50
C SER A 127 -1.86 -2.84 16.79
N VAL A 128 -1.03 -2.00 17.42
CA VAL A 128 0.29 -1.64 16.88
C VAL A 128 1.16 -2.89 16.67
N GLN A 129 1.03 -3.89 17.54
CA GLN A 129 1.73 -5.17 17.43
C GLN A 129 1.32 -5.93 16.18
N ASP A 130 0.01 -6.05 15.91
CA ASP A 130 -0.49 -6.76 14.72
C ASP A 130 -0.09 -6.04 13.42
N ILE A 131 -0.13 -4.70 13.42
CA ILE A 131 0.33 -3.89 12.29
C ILE A 131 1.83 -4.10 12.07
N GLY A 132 2.60 -4.13 13.16
CA GLY A 132 4.03 -4.41 13.11
C GLY A 132 4.35 -5.79 12.55
N MET A 133 3.58 -6.81 12.92
CA MET A 133 3.73 -8.16 12.37
C MET A 133 3.39 -8.23 10.88
N LEU A 134 2.31 -7.55 10.44
CA LEU A 134 1.95 -7.44 9.03
C LEU A 134 3.09 -6.83 8.20
N LEU A 135 3.59 -5.67 8.64
CA LEU A 135 4.67 -4.96 7.94
C LEU A 135 5.97 -5.75 7.98
N HIS A 136 6.29 -6.38 9.12
CA HIS A 136 7.49 -7.20 9.24
C HIS A 136 7.47 -8.35 8.25
N GLN A 137 6.36 -9.07 8.09
CA GLN A 137 6.28 -10.15 7.11
C GLN A 137 6.45 -9.67 5.66
N ALA A 138 5.89 -8.51 5.33
CA ALA A 138 5.99 -7.95 3.99
C ALA A 138 7.39 -7.40 3.68
N LEU A 139 8.03 -6.77 4.66
CA LEU A 139 9.24 -5.99 4.48
C LEU A 139 10.50 -6.73 4.93
N LEU A 140 10.40 -7.90 5.57
CA LEU A 140 11.55 -8.67 6.06
C LEU A 140 12.73 -8.77 5.09
N PRO A 141 12.53 -8.97 3.76
CA PRO A 141 13.64 -9.00 2.81
C PRO A 141 14.41 -7.69 2.68
N TYR A 142 13.80 -6.57 3.03
CA TYR A 142 14.31 -5.20 2.87
C TYR A 142 14.72 -4.54 4.20
N VAL A 143 14.52 -5.21 5.35
CA VAL A 143 14.96 -4.68 6.65
C VAL A 143 16.45 -4.93 6.84
N HIS A 144 17.20 -3.86 7.07
CA HIS A 144 18.64 -3.90 7.37
C HIS A 144 18.90 -4.80 8.60
N ASN A 145 19.80 -5.78 8.47
CA ASN A 145 20.12 -6.84 9.46
C ASN A 145 19.17 -8.04 9.57
N SER A 146 18.25 -8.28 8.63
CA SER A 146 17.48 -9.53 8.67
C SER A 146 18.39 -10.74 8.40
N GLN A 147 18.69 -11.52 9.45
CA GLN A 147 19.50 -12.75 9.36
C GLN A 147 18.81 -13.88 8.57
N TYR A 148 17.60 -13.62 8.06
CA TYR A 148 16.67 -14.61 7.51
C TYR A 148 16.25 -14.29 6.07
N VAL A 149 17.03 -13.53 5.30
CA VAL A 149 16.84 -13.51 3.84
C VAL A 149 17.35 -14.84 3.28
N PRO A 150 16.49 -15.68 2.67
CA PRO A 150 16.95 -16.92 2.08
C PRO A 150 18.03 -16.64 1.02
N PRO A 151 19.12 -17.43 0.93
CA PRO A 151 20.28 -17.13 0.08
C PRO A 151 19.99 -17.07 -1.42
N PHE A 152 18.81 -17.52 -1.84
CA PHE A 152 18.32 -17.48 -3.22
C PHE A 152 17.46 -16.23 -3.53
N LEU A 153 17.15 -15.39 -2.53
CA LEU A 153 16.41 -14.16 -2.71
C LEU A 153 17.40 -13.00 -2.91
N GLN A 154 17.63 -12.59 -4.16
CA GLN A 154 18.45 -11.42 -4.46
C GLN A 154 17.64 -10.15 -4.21
N VAL A 155 17.75 -9.60 -3.01
CA VAL A 155 17.13 -8.34 -2.62
C VAL A 155 18.23 -7.36 -2.21
N ASP A 156 18.15 -6.11 -2.69
CA ASP A 156 18.99 -5.03 -2.20
C ASP A 156 18.42 -4.52 -0.86
N PRO A 157 19.09 -4.77 0.28
CA PRO A 157 18.62 -4.34 1.59
C PRO A 157 18.69 -2.82 1.79
N ASN A 158 19.33 -2.08 0.86
CA ASN A 158 19.38 -0.63 0.88
C ASN A 158 18.36 0.00 -0.09
N MET A 159 17.54 -0.80 -0.77
CA MET A 159 16.52 -0.29 -1.66
C MET A 159 15.53 0.58 -0.85
N PRO A 160 15.31 1.85 -1.23
CA PRO A 160 14.36 2.70 -0.54
C PRO A 160 12.95 2.12 -0.57
N ILE A 161 12.19 2.34 0.49
CA ILE A 161 10.82 1.85 0.64
C ILE A 161 9.90 3.06 0.83
N LEU A 162 8.80 3.09 0.08
CA LEU A 162 7.73 4.06 0.21
C LEU A 162 6.41 3.32 0.44
N LEU A 163 5.87 3.43 1.65
CA LEU A 163 4.56 2.90 2.00
C LEU A 163 3.53 4.03 1.93
N CYS A 164 2.40 3.75 1.32
CA CYS A 164 1.29 4.70 1.18
C CYS A 164 -0.02 3.97 1.44
N GLY A 165 -1.01 4.68 1.97
CA GLY A 165 -2.30 4.10 2.27
C GLY A 165 -2.94 4.63 3.53
N ASP A 166 -3.96 3.90 3.98
CA ASP A 166 -4.77 4.23 5.13
C ASP A 166 -4.41 3.30 6.28
N PHE A 167 -3.65 3.84 7.23
CA PHE A 167 -3.16 3.12 8.39
C PHE A 167 -4.17 3.08 9.54
N ASN A 168 -5.30 3.81 9.45
CA ASN A 168 -6.28 3.93 10.52
C ASN A 168 -5.67 4.25 11.91
N GLN A 169 -4.53 4.97 11.94
CA GLN A 169 -3.84 5.40 13.15
C GLN A 169 -3.91 6.93 13.30
N ASN A 170 -4.34 7.41 14.47
CA ASN A 170 -4.27 8.84 14.79
C ASN A 170 -2.91 9.21 15.36
N VAL A 171 -1.97 9.44 14.46
CA VAL A 171 -0.58 9.77 14.78
C VAL A 171 -0.37 11.20 15.32
N LYS A 172 -1.39 12.07 15.30
CA LYS A 172 -1.32 13.39 15.94
C LYS A 172 -1.54 13.30 17.45
N SER A 173 -2.33 12.31 17.89
CA SER A 173 -2.63 12.10 19.31
C SER A 173 -1.71 11.09 20.00
N ASP A 174 -1.12 10.16 19.24
CA ASP A 174 -0.22 9.12 19.76
C ASP A 174 0.89 8.83 18.73
N ASP A 175 2.15 9.07 19.12
CA ASP A 175 3.32 8.89 18.26
C ASP A 175 3.93 7.48 18.35
N LYS A 176 3.42 6.59 19.21
CA LYS A 176 3.97 5.23 19.39
C LYS A 176 4.03 4.45 18.10
N PHE A 177 3.03 4.61 17.23
CA PHE A 177 3.03 3.98 15.92
C PHE A 177 4.20 4.49 15.08
N LEU A 178 4.41 5.80 14.99
CA LEU A 178 5.52 6.38 14.23
C LEU A 178 6.88 5.95 14.79
N LYS A 179 7.02 5.95 16.12
CA LYS A 179 8.25 5.50 16.78
C LYS A 179 8.53 4.03 16.48
N PHE A 180 7.52 3.16 16.59
CA PHE A 180 7.65 1.75 16.25
C PHE A 180 8.07 1.54 14.79
N ILE A 181 7.46 2.26 13.85
CA ILE A 181 7.80 2.20 12.42
C ILE A 181 9.25 2.66 12.17
N LYS A 182 9.67 3.74 12.82
CA LYS A 182 11.04 4.26 12.72
C LYS A 182 12.06 3.29 13.32
N ASP A 183 11.82 2.80 14.53
CA ASP A 183 12.75 1.94 15.26
C ASP A 183 12.88 0.55 14.60
N THR A 184 11.79 0.02 14.02
CA THR A 184 11.76 -1.34 13.46
C THR A 184 12.15 -1.39 11.98
N PHE A 185 11.73 -0.40 11.19
CA PHE A 185 11.88 -0.41 9.72
C PHE A 185 12.73 0.75 9.20
N ASN A 186 13.18 1.67 10.06
CA ASN A 186 13.86 2.90 9.67
C ASN A 186 13.06 3.74 8.67
N LEU A 187 11.73 3.74 8.77
CA LEU A 187 10.85 4.53 7.91
C LEU A 187 10.40 5.80 8.62
N ASP A 188 10.52 6.93 7.92
CA ASP A 188 10.04 8.23 8.38
C ASP A 188 8.66 8.55 7.82
N CYS A 189 7.83 9.23 8.62
CA CYS A 189 6.55 9.74 8.14
C CYS A 189 6.78 11.03 7.33
N VAL A 190 6.35 11.01 6.07
CA VAL A 190 6.48 12.14 5.14
C VAL A 190 5.21 12.99 5.05
N SER A 191 4.11 12.55 5.68
CA SER A 191 2.82 13.25 5.63
C SER A 191 2.87 14.58 6.36
N ASP A 192 2.20 15.59 5.79
CA ASP A 192 2.00 16.88 6.45
C ASP A 192 0.99 16.74 7.59
N MET A 193 1.52 16.58 8.81
CA MET A 193 0.75 16.38 10.03
C MET A 193 -0.12 17.59 10.42
N SER A 194 0.00 18.74 9.75
CA SER A 194 -0.92 19.87 9.97
C SER A 194 -2.27 19.67 9.28
N LYS A 195 -2.32 18.87 8.21
CA LYS A 195 -3.51 18.65 7.39
C LYS A 195 -4.28 17.42 7.87
N SER A 196 -5.61 17.49 7.81
CA SER A 196 -6.46 16.31 8.02
C SER A 196 -6.66 15.63 6.67
N THR A 197 -6.59 14.31 6.63
CA THR A 197 -6.88 13.51 5.43
C THR A 197 -8.38 13.20 5.29
N THR A 198 -9.16 13.46 6.35
CA THR A 198 -10.63 13.39 6.35
C THR A 198 -11.23 14.78 6.62
N LEU A 199 -12.28 15.13 5.88
CA LEU A 199 -13.12 16.28 6.21
C LEU A 199 -13.94 15.91 7.46
N LYS A 200 -13.97 16.80 8.46
CA LYS A 200 -14.96 16.65 9.55
C LYS A 200 -16.34 16.80 8.91
N GLU A 201 -17.22 15.82 9.14
CA GLU A 201 -18.64 15.95 8.79
C GLU A 201 -19.15 17.28 9.36
N GLN A 202 -19.52 18.20 8.48
CA GLN A 202 -20.31 19.35 8.91
C GLN A 202 -21.67 18.79 9.33
N PRO A 203 -22.20 19.15 10.51
CA PRO A 203 -23.56 18.78 10.86
C PRO A 203 -24.48 19.27 9.75
N LEU A 204 -25.34 18.39 9.25
CA LEU A 204 -26.45 18.77 8.38
C LEU A 204 -27.26 19.82 9.14
N THR A 205 -27.14 21.08 8.70
CA THR A 205 -28.01 22.20 9.13
C THR A 205 -29.32 22.15 8.38
#